data_AF-A0A924MUP2-F1
#
_entry.id   AF-A0A924MUP2-F1
#
_cell.length_a   1.000
_cell.length_b   1.000
_cell.length_c   1.000
_cell.angle_alpha   90.00
_cell.angle_beta   90.00
_cell.angle_gamma   90.00
#
_symmetry.space_group_name_H-M   'P 1'
#
loop_
_entity.id
_entity.type
_entity.pdbx_description
1 polymer ?
#
loop_
_entity_poly.entity_id
_entity_poly.type
_entity_poly.pdbx_seq_one_letter_code
_entity_poly.pdbx_strand_id
1 'polypeptide(L)'
;MCAVATGLVVFALGGCRVALMDPKGPVAAQEKSLIITATLLMLIVVIPVIVMTLAFAWRYRASNREATYRPNWSYSHRIEVAVWSVPIAIIAVLGVLTWKTTHELDPYRPLVSSVKPIEVQVVALDWKWLFIYPEQHIATVNEIQFPAGTPVNFKITSDTVM
;
A
#
# COMPACT_ATOMS: atom_id res chain seq x y z
N MET A 1 3.46 9.27 29.38
CA MET A 1 2.10 9.81 29.58
C MET A 1 1.38 9.78 28.23
N CYS A 2 0.70 8.68 27.91
CA CYS A 2 -0.01 8.50 26.62
C CYS A 2 -1.23 7.58 26.79
N ALA A 3 -1.94 7.72 27.92
CA ALA A 3 -2.66 6.58 28.51
C ALA A 3 -4.18 6.73 28.68
N VAL A 4 -4.86 7.79 28.21
CA VAL A 4 -6.32 7.90 28.49
C VAL A 4 -7.20 8.26 27.28
N ALA A 5 -6.69 8.86 26.21
CA ALA A 5 -7.50 9.18 25.03
C ALA A 5 -7.60 8.02 23.99
N THR A 6 -6.94 6.90 24.24
CA THR A 6 -6.61 5.86 23.25
C THR A 6 -7.49 4.60 23.32
N GLY A 7 -8.62 4.62 24.03
CA GLY A 7 -9.43 3.41 24.26
C GLY A 7 -10.08 2.80 23.01
N LEU A 8 -10.51 3.64 22.05
CA LEU A 8 -11.18 3.16 20.83
C LEU A 8 -10.19 2.80 19.69
N VAL A 9 -8.98 3.35 19.73
CA VAL A 9 -7.96 3.16 18.69
C VAL A 9 -7.16 1.87 18.90
N VAL A 10 -7.03 1.41 20.15
CA VAL A 10 -6.21 0.23 20.50
C VAL A 10 -6.84 -1.09 20.05
N PHE A 11 -8.17 -1.21 19.98
CA PHE A 11 -8.81 -2.43 19.47
C PHE A 11 -8.68 -2.60 17.94
N ALA A 12 -8.32 -1.54 17.20
CA ALA A 12 -8.15 -1.59 15.75
C ALA A 12 -6.70 -1.81 15.28
N LEU A 13 -5.71 -1.81 16.19
CA LEU A 13 -4.27 -1.79 15.86
C LEU A 13 -3.53 -3.13 16.07
N GLY A 14 -4.23 -4.26 15.99
CA GLY A 14 -3.58 -5.59 16.00
C GLY A 14 -2.60 -5.85 14.83
N GLY A 15 -2.55 -4.95 13.84
CA GLY A 15 -1.77 -5.08 12.60
C GLY A 15 -0.28 -4.66 12.66
N CYS A 16 0.25 -4.21 13.80
CA CYS A 16 1.67 -3.80 13.86
C CYS A 16 2.69 -4.93 13.60
N ARG A 17 2.25 -6.20 13.54
CA ARG A 17 3.09 -7.37 13.23
C ARG A 17 2.87 -7.96 11.83
N VAL A 18 2.23 -7.24 10.91
CA VAL A 18 2.17 -7.70 9.52
C VAL A 18 3.56 -7.59 8.90
N ALA A 19 4.07 -8.67 8.27
CA ALA A 19 5.42 -8.73 7.69
C ALA A 19 5.74 -7.58 6.72
N LEU A 20 4.72 -7.07 6.01
CA LEU A 20 4.82 -5.91 5.12
C LEU A 20 5.09 -4.59 5.86
N MET A 21 4.68 -4.48 7.13
CA MET A 21 4.86 -3.27 7.95
C MET A 21 6.18 -3.27 8.74
N ASP A 22 6.96 -4.36 8.70
CA ASP A 22 8.32 -4.48 9.26
C ASP A 22 9.34 -4.90 8.19
N PRO A 23 9.65 -4.01 7.22
CA PRO A 23 10.50 -4.33 6.08
C PRO A 23 11.95 -4.54 6.52
N LYS A 24 12.58 -5.60 6.02
CA LYS A 24 14.01 -5.89 6.21
C LYS A 24 14.88 -5.55 4.99
N GLY A 25 14.26 -5.33 3.83
CA GLY A 25 14.92 -4.96 2.59
C GLY A 25 14.60 -3.52 2.15
N PRO A 26 15.46 -2.89 1.33
CA PRO A 26 15.28 -1.51 0.89
C PRO A 26 14.06 -1.32 -0.04
N VAL A 27 13.74 -2.32 -0.86
CA VAL A 27 12.55 -2.30 -1.75
C VAL A 27 11.27 -2.31 -0.91
N ALA A 28 11.15 -3.27 0.02
CA ALA A 28 10.00 -3.37 0.92
C ALA A 28 9.82 -2.12 1.80
N ALA A 29 10.90 -1.43 2.16
CA ALA A 29 10.82 -0.18 2.91
C ALA A 29 10.17 0.95 2.09
N GLN A 30 10.49 1.05 0.80
CA GLN A 30 9.87 2.01 -0.11
C GLN A 30 8.41 1.66 -0.38
N GLU A 31 8.09 0.38 -0.58
CA GLU A 31 6.71 -0.09 -0.73
C GLU A 31 5.85 0.20 0.52
N LYS A 32 6.38 -0.04 1.73
CA LYS A 32 5.70 0.33 2.97
C LYS A 32 5.38 1.82 3.01
N SER A 33 6.35 2.67 2.65
CA SER A 33 6.15 4.12 2.61
C SER A 33 5.05 4.52 1.63
N LEU A 34 5.02 3.88 0.45
CA LEU A 34 3.97 4.09 -0.56
C LEU A 34 2.59 3.68 -0.02
N ILE A 35 2.47 2.50 0.59
CA ILE A 35 1.21 2.00 1.19
C ILE A 35 0.70 2.97 2.26
N ILE A 36 1.57 3.41 3.17
CA ILE A 36 1.19 4.35 4.23
C ILE A 36 0.75 5.69 3.64
N THR A 37 1.52 6.24 2.70
CA THR A 37 1.22 7.53 2.07
C THR A 37 -0.11 7.48 1.32
N ALA A 38 -0.34 6.43 0.51
CA ALA A 38 -1.59 6.24 -0.22
C ALA A 38 -2.80 6.08 0.71
N THR A 39 -2.64 5.29 1.78
CA THR A 39 -3.70 5.09 2.79
C THR A 39 -4.06 6.41 3.47
N LEU A 40 -3.07 7.18 3.89
CA LEU A 40 -3.29 8.48 4.54
C LEU A 40 -3.98 9.47 3.59
N LEU A 41 -3.59 9.51 2.32
CA LEU A 41 -4.25 10.37 1.32
C LEU A 41 -5.72 9.98 1.11
N MET A 42 -6.04 8.68 1.05
CA MET A 42 -7.44 8.24 0.93
C MET A 42 -8.27 8.55 2.18
N LEU A 43 -7.68 8.46 3.37
CA LEU A 43 -8.37 8.76 4.63
C LEU A 43 -8.83 10.22 4.73
N ILE A 44 -8.15 11.16 4.05
CA ILE A 44 -8.56 12.57 3.99
C ILE A 44 -9.98 12.73 3.43
N VAL A 45 -10.43 11.86 2.52
CA VAL A 45 -11.80 11.90 1.97
C VAL A 45 -12.74 10.99 2.73
N VAL A 46 -12.28 9.79 3.07
CA VAL A 46 -13.12 8.77 3.73
C VAL A 46 -13.61 9.26 5.09
N ILE A 47 -12.75 9.88 5.90
CA ILE A 47 -13.12 10.34 7.25
C ILE A 47 -14.22 11.42 7.19
N PRO A 48 -14.08 12.52 6.42
CA PRO A 48 -15.15 13.51 6.28
C PRO A 48 -16.45 12.94 5.75
N VAL A 49 -16.41 12.00 4.79
CA VAL A 49 -17.63 11.37 4.27
C VAL A 49 -18.36 10.63 5.38
N ILE A 50 -17.67 9.78 6.15
CA ILE A 50 -18.28 9.04 7.26
C ILE A 50 -18.85 10.02 8.31
N VAL A 51 -18.08 11.03 8.69
CA VAL A 51 -18.52 12.04 9.67
C VAL A 51 -19.75 12.80 9.18
N MET A 52 -19.77 13.25 7.92
CA MET A 52 -20.91 13.95 7.32
C MET A 52 -22.13 13.03 7.23
N THR A 53 -21.97 11.77 6.85
CA THR A 53 -23.07 10.80 6.80
C THR A 53 -23.72 10.64 8.16
N LEU A 54 -22.93 10.42 9.22
CA LEU A 54 -23.44 10.29 10.59
C LEU A 54 -24.06 11.59 11.10
N ALA A 55 -23.44 12.73 10.82
CA ALA A 55 -23.95 14.04 11.19
C ALA A 55 -25.29 14.34 10.51
N PHE A 56 -25.43 14.07 9.21
CA PHE A 56 -26.67 14.26 8.48
C PHE A 56 -27.77 13.31 8.96
N ALA A 57 -27.43 12.03 9.19
CA ALA A 57 -28.36 11.05 9.75
C ALA A 57 -28.91 11.50 11.11
N TRP A 58 -28.07 12.08 11.96
CA TRP A 58 -28.49 12.55 13.28
C TRP A 58 -29.23 13.90 13.25
N ARG A 59 -28.73 14.87 12.46
CA ARG A 59 -29.28 16.24 12.37
C ARG A 59 -30.62 16.29 11.65
N TYR A 60 -30.79 15.55 10.57
CA TYR A 60 -31.99 15.54 9.72
C TYR A 60 -32.92 14.35 9.99
N ARG A 61 -32.79 13.69 11.14
CA ARG A 61 -33.72 12.65 11.57
C ARG A 61 -35.16 13.20 11.68
N ALA A 62 -36.16 12.36 11.43
CA ALA A 62 -37.58 12.74 11.41
C ALA A 62 -38.10 13.36 12.73
N SER A 63 -37.47 13.03 13.88
CA SER A 63 -37.86 13.60 15.18
C SER A 63 -37.32 15.01 15.44
N ASN A 64 -36.41 15.54 14.60
CA ASN A 64 -35.82 16.86 14.79
C ASN A 64 -36.60 17.95 14.05
N ARG A 65 -37.31 18.81 14.79
CA ARG A 65 -38.13 19.90 14.23
C ARG A 65 -37.36 21.20 13.97
N GLU A 66 -36.12 21.31 14.45
CA GLU A 66 -35.28 22.52 14.28
C GLU A 66 -34.38 22.45 13.02
N ALA A 67 -34.47 21.39 12.22
CA ALA A 67 -33.72 21.27 10.98
C ALA A 67 -34.43 22.01 9.84
N THR A 68 -33.68 22.74 9.02
CA THR A 68 -34.23 23.35 7.81
C THR A 68 -34.55 22.26 6.79
N TYR A 69 -35.83 21.97 6.59
CA TYR A 69 -36.30 20.99 5.61
C TYR A 69 -36.48 21.66 4.23
N ARG A 70 -35.76 21.18 3.22
CA ARG A 70 -35.85 21.68 1.83
C ARG A 70 -36.07 20.52 0.85
N PRO A 71 -37.32 20.08 0.60
CA PRO A 71 -37.62 18.90 -0.23
C PRO A 71 -37.33 19.07 -1.72
N ASN A 72 -37.41 20.31 -2.22
CA ASN A 72 -37.25 20.62 -3.65
C ASN A 72 -35.82 21.03 -4.02
N TRP A 73 -34.87 20.97 -3.08
CA TRP A 73 -33.48 21.30 -3.36
C TRP A 73 -32.77 20.08 -3.93
N SER A 74 -32.52 20.11 -5.24
CA SER A 74 -31.93 18.98 -5.99
C SER A 74 -30.58 19.31 -6.61
N TYR A 75 -30.22 20.59 -6.72
CA TYR A 75 -29.01 21.01 -7.43
C TYR A 75 -28.28 22.15 -6.72
N SER A 76 -26.95 22.03 -6.66
CA SER A 76 -26.07 23.12 -6.28
C SER A 76 -24.72 22.95 -6.97
N HIS A 77 -24.45 23.84 -7.91
CA HIS A 77 -23.20 23.87 -8.67
C HIS A 77 -21.95 23.89 -7.77
N ARG A 78 -22.01 24.60 -6.63
CA ARG A 78 -20.87 24.69 -5.69
C ARG A 78 -20.52 23.34 -5.06
N ILE A 79 -21.53 22.54 -4.72
CA ILE A 79 -21.33 21.22 -4.10
C ILE A 79 -20.89 20.22 -5.15
N GLU A 80 -21.48 20.26 -6.34
CA GLU A 80 -21.08 19.42 -7.45
C GLU A 80 -19.59 19.61 -7.79
N VAL A 81 -19.13 20.85 -7.96
CA VAL A 81 -17.71 21.15 -8.24
C VAL A 81 -16.80 20.66 -7.11
N ALA A 82 -17.18 20.84 -5.84
CA ALA A 82 -16.38 20.35 -4.71
C ALA A 82 -16.27 18.81 -4.68
N VAL A 83 -17.39 18.11 -4.88
CA VAL A 83 -17.46 16.64 -4.84
C VAL A 83 -16.69 16.01 -6.00
N TRP A 84 -16.61 16.68 -7.16
CA TRP A 84 -15.81 16.22 -8.30
C TRP A 84 -14.33 16.60 -8.20
N SER A 85 -14.02 17.84 -7.83
CA SER A 85 -12.64 18.34 -7.82
C SER A 85 -11.76 17.65 -6.79
N VAL A 86 -12.30 17.36 -5.59
CA VAL A 86 -11.52 16.75 -4.51
C VAL A 86 -11.00 15.34 -4.87
N PRO A 87 -11.83 14.38 -5.34
CA PRO A 87 -11.34 13.09 -5.79
C PRO A 87 -10.38 13.17 -6.98
N ILE A 88 -10.65 14.05 -7.96
CA ILE A 88 -9.77 14.22 -9.13
C ILE A 88 -8.38 14.69 -8.69
N ALA A 89 -8.30 15.67 -7.78
CA ALA A 89 -7.03 16.17 -7.27
C ALA A 89 -6.23 15.07 -6.56
N ILE A 90 -6.89 14.23 -5.76
CA ILE A 90 -6.24 13.12 -5.04
C ILE A 90 -5.73 12.07 -6.01
N ILE A 91 -6.52 11.67 -7.00
CA ILE A 91 -6.10 10.72 -8.03
C ILE A 91 -4.94 11.28 -8.86
N ALA A 92 -4.93 12.58 -9.16
CA ALA A 92 -3.79 13.21 -9.84
C ALA A 92 -2.50 13.11 -9.02
N VAL A 93 -2.55 13.39 -7.71
CA VAL A 93 -1.40 13.25 -6.80
C VAL A 93 -0.95 11.79 -6.72
N LEU A 94 -1.88 10.85 -6.54
CA LEU A 94 -1.57 9.41 -6.50
C LEU A 94 -1.01 8.92 -7.84
N GLY A 95 -1.48 9.44 -8.96
CA GLY A 95 -0.99 9.12 -10.30
C GLY A 95 0.47 9.53 -10.46
N VAL A 96 0.83 10.74 -10.03
CA VAL A 96 2.23 11.21 -10.06
C VAL A 96 3.12 10.37 -9.13
N LEU A 97 2.64 10.06 -7.92
CA LEU A 97 3.38 9.20 -6.99
C LEU A 97 3.59 7.81 -7.58
N THR A 98 2.54 7.18 -8.08
CA THR A 98 2.57 5.86 -8.71
C THR A 98 3.53 5.85 -9.90
N TRP A 99 3.47 6.87 -10.77
CA TRP A 99 4.38 6.99 -11.90
C TRP A 99 5.85 6.97 -11.46
N LYS A 100 6.20 7.77 -10.45
CA LYS A 100 7.58 7.80 -9.92
C LYS A 100 7.98 6.46 -9.31
N THR A 101 7.15 5.92 -8.41
CA THR A 101 7.48 4.68 -7.70
C THR A 101 7.59 3.48 -8.62
N THR A 102 6.77 3.40 -9.67
CA THR A 102 6.86 2.30 -10.66
C THR A 102 8.19 2.31 -11.41
N HIS A 103 8.74 3.48 -11.73
CA HIS A 103 10.05 3.60 -12.39
C HIS A 103 11.24 3.40 -11.42
N GLU A 104 11.06 3.74 -10.15
CA GLU A 104 12.08 3.57 -9.12
C GLU A 104 12.17 2.12 -8.64
N LEU A 105 11.03 1.42 -8.55
CA LEU A 105 10.89 0.05 -8.04
C LEU A 105 10.73 -0.99 -9.17
N ASP A 106 11.20 -0.69 -10.37
CA ASP A 106 11.19 -1.63 -11.49
C ASP A 106 12.04 -2.88 -11.15
N PRO A 107 11.46 -4.10 -11.14
CA PRO A 107 12.17 -5.34 -10.84
C PRO A 107 13.36 -5.63 -11.77
N TYR A 108 13.33 -5.12 -13.00
CA TYR A 108 14.39 -5.36 -13.99
C TYR A 108 15.55 -4.38 -13.87
N ARG A 109 15.40 -3.33 -13.07
CA ARG A 109 16.42 -2.31 -12.89
C ARG A 109 17.48 -2.79 -11.89
N PRO A 110 18.78 -2.81 -12.25
CA PRO A 110 19.83 -3.18 -11.31
C PRO A 110 19.87 -2.21 -10.13
N LEU A 111 19.97 -2.77 -8.91
CA LEU A 111 20.18 -1.98 -7.71
C LEU A 111 21.60 -1.39 -7.70
N VAL A 112 21.70 -0.10 -7.41
CA VAL A 112 22.99 0.58 -7.27
C VAL A 112 23.66 0.12 -5.97
N SER A 113 24.77 -0.60 -6.09
CA SER A 113 25.56 -1.06 -4.95
C SER A 113 27.04 -1.11 -5.33
N SER A 114 27.91 -0.99 -4.32
CA SER A 114 29.36 -1.17 -4.45
C SER A 114 29.78 -2.64 -4.53
N VAL A 115 28.84 -3.57 -4.29
CA VAL A 115 29.09 -5.02 -4.27
C VAL A 115 28.52 -5.65 -5.55
N LYS A 116 29.27 -6.59 -6.16
CA LYS A 116 28.80 -7.36 -7.33
C LYS A 116 27.50 -8.10 -6.96
N PRO A 117 26.42 -7.93 -7.72
CA PRO A 117 25.18 -8.65 -7.49
C PRO A 117 25.37 -10.17 -7.62
N ILE A 118 24.69 -10.93 -6.77
CA ILE A 118 24.64 -12.40 -6.87
C ILE A 118 23.47 -12.77 -7.78
N GLU A 119 23.72 -13.60 -8.79
CA GLU A 119 22.67 -14.15 -9.63
C GLU A 119 22.13 -15.45 -9.02
N VAL A 120 20.82 -15.54 -8.85
CA VAL A 120 20.12 -16.75 -8.40
C VAL A 120 19.04 -17.07 -9.42
N GLN A 121 19.11 -18.27 -10.01
CA GLN A 121 18.05 -18.75 -10.90
C GLN A 121 17.03 -19.51 -10.05
N VAL A 122 15.78 -19.10 -10.14
CA VAL A 122 14.65 -19.65 -9.38
C VAL A 122 13.78 -20.41 -10.35
N VAL A 123 13.66 -21.72 -10.17
CA VAL A 123 12.77 -22.57 -10.96
C VAL A 123 11.62 -23.03 -10.05
N ALA A 124 10.40 -22.68 -10.43
CA ALA A 124 9.20 -23.23 -9.83
C ALA A 124 8.98 -24.66 -10.37
N LEU A 125 9.05 -25.64 -9.47
CA LEU A 125 8.70 -27.03 -9.72
C LEU A 125 7.40 -27.36 -8.98
N ASP A 126 6.79 -28.51 -9.28
CA ASP A 126 5.58 -28.96 -8.59
C ASP A 126 5.82 -29.09 -7.07
N TRP A 127 5.21 -28.15 -6.32
CA TRP A 127 5.32 -28.00 -4.86
C TRP A 127 6.74 -27.84 -4.30
N LYS A 128 7.70 -27.42 -5.13
CA LYS A 128 9.11 -27.22 -4.71
C LYS A 128 9.70 -26.00 -5.39
N TRP A 129 10.59 -25.32 -4.68
CA TRP A 129 11.41 -24.26 -5.25
C TRP A 129 12.83 -24.76 -5.44
N LEU A 130 13.34 -24.71 -6.68
CA LEU A 130 14.73 -25.03 -7.00
C LEU A 130 15.50 -23.73 -7.20
N PHE A 131 16.62 -23.59 -6.50
CA PHE A 131 17.47 -22.42 -6.54
C PHE A 131 18.87 -22.81 -7.03
N ILE A 132 19.31 -22.20 -8.13
CA ILE A 132 20.58 -22.51 -8.78
C ILE A 132 21.50 -21.29 -8.65
N TYR A 133 22.71 -21.52 -8.16
CA TYR A 133 23.78 -20.53 -8.02
C TYR A 133 24.84 -20.81 -9.08
N PRO A 134 24.74 -20.20 -10.29
CA PRO A 134 25.59 -20.54 -11.43
C PRO A 134 27.08 -20.29 -11.15
N GLU A 135 27.39 -19.22 -10.42
CA GLU A 135 28.77 -18.82 -10.08
C GLU A 135 29.42 -19.76 -9.06
N GLN A 136 28.63 -20.38 -8.18
CA GLN A 136 29.10 -21.32 -7.16
C GLN A 136 28.94 -22.78 -7.58
N HIS A 137 28.33 -23.05 -8.74
CA HIS A 137 28.02 -24.40 -9.24
C HIS A 137 27.25 -25.28 -8.24
N ILE A 138 26.36 -24.69 -7.44
CA ILE A 138 25.50 -25.41 -6.49
C ILE A 138 24.01 -25.19 -6.81
N ALA A 139 23.19 -26.15 -6.41
CA ALA A 139 21.73 -26.03 -6.43
C ALA A 139 21.14 -26.49 -5.10
N THR A 140 20.08 -25.83 -4.66
CA THR A 140 19.42 -26.05 -3.37
C THR A 140 17.91 -26.10 -3.57
N VAL A 141 17.21 -26.86 -2.71
CA VAL A 141 15.75 -27.04 -2.79
C VAL A 141 15.11 -26.44 -1.55
N ASN A 142 14.10 -25.58 -1.75
CA ASN A 142 13.30 -24.91 -0.72
C ASN A 142 14.05 -23.97 0.24
N GLU A 143 15.37 -23.82 0.09
CA GLU A 143 16.17 -22.94 0.92
C GLU A 143 17.14 -22.13 0.05
N ILE A 144 17.28 -20.85 0.38
CA ILE A 144 18.26 -19.95 -0.20
C ILE A 144 19.02 -19.23 0.91
N GLN A 145 20.29 -18.96 0.64
CA GLN A 145 21.13 -18.19 1.54
C GLN A 145 22.01 -17.25 0.72
N PHE A 146 22.03 -15.99 1.14
CA PHE A 146 22.87 -14.97 0.54
C PHE A 146 23.35 -14.00 1.63
N PRO A 147 24.53 -13.37 1.45
CA PRO A 147 25.05 -12.39 2.39
C PRO A 147 24.15 -11.16 2.47
N ALA A 148 23.89 -10.69 3.70
CA ALA A 148 23.16 -9.45 3.92
C ALA A 148 23.91 -8.26 3.28
N GLY A 149 23.15 -7.27 2.77
CA GLY A 149 23.70 -6.06 2.15
C GLY A 149 24.22 -6.25 0.71
N THR A 150 24.06 -7.44 0.12
CA THR A 150 24.43 -7.69 -1.28
C THR A 150 23.18 -7.72 -2.16
N PRO A 151 23.15 -7.01 -3.30
CA PRO A 151 22.05 -7.14 -4.24
C PRO A 151 21.94 -8.56 -4.79
N VAL A 152 20.71 -9.06 -4.88
CA VAL A 152 20.42 -10.38 -5.45
C VAL A 152 19.57 -10.18 -6.70
N ASN A 153 20.02 -10.73 -7.81
CA ASN A 153 19.29 -10.76 -9.06
C ASN A 153 18.62 -12.13 -9.22
N PHE A 154 17.29 -12.15 -9.08
CA PHE A 154 16.51 -13.37 -9.24
C PHE A 154 16.04 -13.51 -10.69
N LYS A 155 16.51 -14.56 -11.38
CA LYS A 155 15.95 -14.97 -12.67
C LYS A 155 14.92 -16.05 -12.44
N ILE A 156 13.65 -15.70 -12.58
CA ILE A 156 12.53 -16.59 -12.25
C ILE A 156 12.03 -17.27 -13.52
N THR A 157 11.84 -18.59 -13.45
CA THR A 157 11.21 -19.39 -14.50
C THR A 157 10.36 -20.50 -13.87
N SER A 158 9.49 -21.12 -14.66
CA SER A 158 8.64 -22.23 -14.21
C SER A 158 8.80 -23.40 -15.17
N ASP A 159 8.84 -24.60 -14.60
CA ASP A 159 8.90 -25.85 -15.37
C ASP A 159 7.51 -26.27 -15.88
N THR A 160 6.45 -26.02 -15.11
CA THR A 160 5.11 -26.56 -15.37
C THR A 160 4.02 -25.48 -15.49
N VAL A 161 3.80 -24.65 -14.47
CA VAL A 161 2.64 -23.75 -14.36
C VAL A 161 3.00 -22.31 -13.91
N MET A 162 2.19 -21.32 -14.25
CA MET A 162 2.35 -19.91 -13.82
C MET A 162 1.97 -19.68 -12.36
#